data_AF-A0A2P6MLQ0-F1
#
_entry.id   AF-A0A2P6MLQ0-F1
#
_cell.length_a   1.000
_cell.length_b   1.000
_cell.length_c   1.000
_cell.angle_alpha   90.00
_cell.angle_beta   90.00
_cell.angle_gamma   90.00
#
_symmetry.space_group_name_H-M   'P 1'
#
loop_
_entity.id
_entity.type
_entity.pdbx_description
1 polymer ?
#
loop_
_entity_poly.entity_id
_entity_poly.type
_entity_poly.pdbx_seq_one_letter_code
_entity_poly.pdbx_strand_id
1 'polypeptide(L)'
;MFFSSWMNDVLAGFLLSGGTGLMGWVFLGRKWFTRLRSIVLLTFSAGVFWEGITPLYLTHSVRDPWDLAAYISGGILYWSLFFLLFVYNEHKDLRFSEDRLS
;
A
#
# COMPACT_ATOMS: atom_id res chain seq x y z
N MET A 1 6.61 23.23 -5.57
CA MET A 1 7.11 21.99 -6.20
C MET A 1 7.39 20.87 -5.19
N PHE A 2 7.64 21.13 -3.91
CA PHE A 2 7.86 20.10 -2.88
C PHE A 2 6.62 19.25 -2.49
N PHE A 3 5.42 19.82 -2.52
CA PHE A 3 4.20 19.09 -2.13
C PHE A 3 3.76 18.04 -3.17
N SER A 4 4.07 18.27 -4.46
CA SER A 4 3.64 17.38 -5.54
C SER A 4 4.50 16.11 -5.63
N SER A 5 5.80 16.18 -5.33
CA SER A 5 6.67 14.99 -5.32
C SER A 5 6.32 14.05 -4.19
N TRP A 6 6.19 14.58 -2.97
CA TRP A 6 5.80 13.82 -1.79
C TRP A 6 4.45 13.11 -1.94
N MET A 7 3.45 13.81 -2.49
CA MET A 7 2.14 13.21 -2.70
C MET A 7 2.22 12.09 -3.73
N ASN A 8 3.07 12.21 -4.75
CA ASN A 8 3.27 11.18 -5.76
C ASN A 8 3.92 9.92 -5.17
N ASP A 9 4.88 10.06 -4.25
CA ASP A 9 5.54 8.93 -3.59
C ASP A 9 4.60 8.18 -2.63
N VAL A 10 3.74 8.91 -1.91
CA VAL A 10 2.66 8.32 -1.12
C VAL A 10 1.67 7.59 -2.03
N LEU A 11 1.28 8.20 -3.15
CA LEU A 11 0.35 7.61 -4.12
C LEU A 11 0.96 6.35 -4.77
N ALA A 12 2.26 6.36 -5.06
CA ALA A 12 2.98 5.24 -5.62
C ALA A 12 3.02 4.06 -4.65
N GLY A 13 3.33 4.29 -3.36
CA GLY A 13 3.26 3.26 -2.32
C GLY A 13 1.86 2.68 -2.16
N PHE A 14 0.83 3.53 -2.23
CA PHE A 14 -0.57 3.11 -2.18
C PHE A 14 -0.98 2.25 -3.39
N LEU A 15 -0.65 2.71 -4.60
CA LEU A 15 -0.98 2.03 -5.85
C LEU A 15 -0.21 0.72 -6.03
N LEU A 16 1.05 0.65 -5.60
CA LEU A 16 1.82 -0.61 -5.60
C LEU A 16 1.18 -1.65 -4.68
N SER A 17 0.77 -1.23 -3.48
CA SER A 17 0.13 -2.11 -2.50
C SER A 17 -1.24 -2.59 -2.98
N GLY A 18 -2.06 -1.68 -3.53
CA GLY A 18 -3.37 -2.02 -4.09
C GLY A 18 -3.29 -2.84 -5.38
N GLY A 19 -2.37 -2.49 -6.28
CA GLY A 19 -2.16 -3.17 -7.55
C GLY A 19 -1.66 -4.60 -7.39
N THR A 20 -0.74 -4.84 -6.46
CA THR A 20 -0.27 -6.21 -6.14
C THR A 20 -1.39 -7.06 -5.52
N GLY A 21 -2.21 -6.47 -4.64
CA GLY A 21 -3.40 -7.14 -4.09
C GLY A 21 -4.43 -7.48 -5.18
N LEU A 22 -4.68 -6.56 -6.11
CA LEU A 22 -5.61 -6.75 -7.22
C LEU A 22 -5.09 -7.79 -8.23
N MET A 23 -3.81 -7.73 -8.58
CA MET A 23 -3.16 -8.78 -9.39
C MET A 23 -3.25 -10.14 -8.70
N GLY A 24 -3.00 -10.20 -7.40
CA GLY A 24 -3.16 -11.44 -6.63
C GLY A 24 -4.58 -11.99 -6.70
N TRP A 25 -5.57 -11.11 -6.61
CA TRP A 25 -6.97 -11.51 -6.73
C TRP A 25 -7.33 -12.00 -8.15
N VAL A 26 -6.92 -11.26 -9.20
CA VAL A 26 -7.22 -11.58 -10.60
C VAL A 26 -6.49 -12.85 -11.08
N PHE A 27 -5.21 -13.00 -10.75
CA PHE A 27 -4.38 -14.10 -11.28
C PHE A 27 -4.38 -15.35 -10.41
N LEU A 28 -4.50 -15.21 -9.08
CA LEU A 28 -4.41 -16.33 -8.15
C LEU A 28 -5.76 -16.68 -7.49
N GLY A 29 -6.82 -15.89 -7.73
CA GLY A 29 -8.15 -16.11 -7.15
C GLY A 29 -8.19 -16.05 -5.62
N ARG A 30 -7.13 -15.54 -5.00
CA ARG A 30 -6.96 -15.49 -3.54
C ARG A 30 -6.70 -14.05 -3.11
N LYS A 31 -7.12 -13.71 -1.90
CA LYS A 31 -6.69 -12.49 -1.20
C LYS A 31 -5.21 -12.62 -0.83
N TRP A 32 -4.34 -12.53 -1.83
CA TRP A 32 -2.90 -12.43 -1.66
C TRP A 32 -2.59 -10.99 -1.27
N PHE A 33 -1.56 -10.76 -0.44
CA PHE A 33 -1.17 -9.44 0.10
C PHE A 33 -1.97 -8.85 1.29
N THR A 34 -2.37 -9.68 2.25
CA THR A 34 -2.97 -9.19 3.52
C THR A 34 -1.97 -8.97 4.66
N ARG A 35 -0.74 -9.48 4.52
CA ARG A 35 0.29 -9.37 5.57
C ARG A 35 1.00 -8.01 5.49
N LEU A 36 0.86 -7.23 6.55
CA LEU A 36 1.53 -5.94 6.78
C LEU A 36 3.03 -5.99 6.44
N ARG A 37 3.71 -7.06 6.86
CA ARG A 37 5.15 -7.26 6.59
C ARG A 37 5.47 -7.32 5.09
N SER A 38 4.62 -7.97 4.30
CA SER A 38 4.82 -8.07 2.85
C SER A 38 4.59 -6.73 2.16
N ILE A 39 3.60 -5.96 2.62
CA ILE A 39 3.33 -4.60 2.13
C ILE A 39 4.51 -3.68 2.44
N VAL A 40 5.00 -3.70 3.69
CA VAL A 40 6.13 -2.88 4.14
C VAL A 40 7.42 -3.28 3.42
N LEU A 41 7.70 -4.58 3.22
CA LEU A 41 8.87 -5.03 2.47
C LEU A 41 8.81 -4.58 1.00
N LEU A 42 7.63 -4.63 0.37
CA LEU A 42 7.44 -4.17 -1.00
C LEU A 42 7.68 -2.66 -1.13
N THR A 43 7.04 -1.85 -0.28
CA THR A 43 7.18 -0.39 -0.33
C THR A 43 8.56 0.08 0.09
N PHE A 44 9.19 -0.59 1.06
CA PHE A 44 10.58 -0.34 1.45
C PHE A 44 11.55 -0.68 0.31
N SER A 45 11.41 -1.85 -0.32
CA SER A 45 12.28 -2.26 -1.44
C SER A 45 12.09 -1.34 -2.64
N ALA A 46 10.85 -0.90 -2.92
CA ALA A 46 10.56 0.07 -3.97
C ALA A 46 11.19 1.44 -3.68
N GLY A 47 11.07 1.94 -2.45
CA GLY A 47 11.69 3.21 -2.05
C GLY A 47 13.22 3.15 -2.11
N VAL A 48 13.84 2.07 -1.61
CA VAL A 48 15.31 1.87 -1.71
C VAL A 48 15.78 1.72 -3.15
N PHE A 49 15.01 1.01 -3.99
CA PHE A 49 15.31 0.88 -5.42
C PHE A 49 15.31 2.25 -6.12
N TRP A 50 14.27 3.05 -5.88
CA TRP A 50 14.17 4.39 -6.45
C TRP A 50 15.23 5.34 -5.88
N GLU A 51 15.49 5.33 -4.58
CA GLU A 51 16.56 6.14 -3.97
C GLU A 51 17.97 5.72 -4.45
N GLY A 52 18.16 4.45 -4.80
CA GLY A 52 19.41 3.93 -5.36
C GLY A 52 19.59 4.24 -6.86
N ILE A 53 18.51 4.22 -7.63
CA ILE A 53 18.53 4.40 -9.09
C ILE A 53 18.42 5.87 -9.51
N THR A 54 17.62 6.67 -8.80
CA THR A 54 17.45 8.10 -9.08
C THR A 54 18.79 8.87 -9.13
N PRO A 55 19.77 8.66 -8.23
CA PRO A 55 21.06 9.35 -8.31
C PRO A 55 21.93 8.93 -9.50
N LEU A 56 21.63 7.80 -10.17
CA LEU A 56 22.30 7.43 -11.43
C LEU A 56 21.82 8.28 -12.61
N TYR A 57 20.63 8.86 -12.53
CA TYR A 57 20.05 9.71 -13.58
C TYR A 57 20.09 11.20 -13.24
N LEU A 58 20.09 11.56 -11.96
CA LEU A 58 20.10 12.94 -11.45
C LEU A 58 21.14 13.08 -10.34
N THR A 59 22.35 13.50 -10.71
CA THR A 59 23.52 13.68 -9.83
C THR A 59 23.35 14.76 -8.74
N HIS A 60 22.31 15.59 -8.82
CA HIS A 60 21.96 16.63 -7.83
C HIS A 60 20.89 16.19 -6.82
N SER A 61 20.40 14.94 -6.91
CA SER A 61 19.38 14.43 -5.99
C SER A 61 20.00 14.17 -4.62
N VAL A 62 19.62 14.99 -3.65
CA VAL A 62 19.91 14.76 -2.23
C VAL A 62 19.14 13.51 -1.83
N ARG A 63 19.84 12.55 -1.21
CA ARG A 63 19.20 11.37 -0.58
C ARG A 63 18.37 11.85 0.59
N ASP A 64 17.08 12.02 0.39
CA ASP A 64 16.14 12.37 1.44
C ASP A 64 15.43 11.09 1.94
N PRO A 65 15.72 10.61 3.17
CA PRO A 65 15.07 9.42 3.76
C PRO A 65 13.55 9.58 3.90
N TRP A 66 13.08 10.81 3.74
CA TRP A 66 11.68 11.17 3.77
C TRP A 66 10.87 10.60 2.60
N ASP A 67 11.48 10.39 1.43
CA ASP A 67 10.80 9.79 0.27
C ASP A 67 10.50 8.31 0.55
N LEU A 68 11.41 7.62 1.24
CA LEU A 68 11.19 6.25 1.73
C LEU A 68 10.08 6.19 2.78
N ALA A 69 10.03 7.17 3.70
CA ALA A 69 8.96 7.28 4.69
C ALA A 69 7.59 7.54 4.02
N ALA A 70 7.55 8.35 2.97
CA ALA A 70 6.36 8.59 2.15
C ALA A 70 5.85 7.30 1.50
N TYR A 71 6.74 6.50 0.88
CA TYR A 71 6.39 5.20 0.30
C TYR A 71 5.82 4.21 1.33
N ILE A 72 6.45 4.12 2.51
CA ILE A 72 5.97 3.27 3.61
C ILE A 72 4.61 3.75 4.09
N SER A 73 4.41 5.07 4.22
CA SER A 73 3.14 5.65 4.67
C SER A 73 1.98 5.31 3.72
N GLY A 74 2.21 5.30 2.41
CA GLY A 74 1.22 4.91 1.41
C GLY A 74 0.80 3.44 1.53
N GLY A 75 1.76 2.55 1.81
CA GLY A 75 1.47 1.13 2.08
C GLY A 75 0.69 0.91 3.39
N ILE A 76 1.02 1.66 4.44
CA ILE A 76 0.29 1.60 5.73
C ILE A 76 -1.15 2.12 5.55
N LEU A 77 -1.35 3.20 4.79
CA LEU A 77 -2.68 3.73 4.45
C LEU A 77 -3.55 2.69 3.76
N TYR A 78 -2.98 1.97 2.77
CA TYR A 78 -3.68 0.88 2.10
C TYR A 78 -4.08 -0.23 3.08
N TRP A 79 -3.16 -0.65 3.96
CA TRP A 79 -3.45 -1.70 4.94
C TRP A 79 -4.54 -1.27 5.93
N SER A 80 -4.51 -0.03 6.41
CA SER A 80 -5.53 0.50 7.32
C SER A 80 -6.92 0.51 6.68
N LEU A 81 -7.03 0.93 5.41
CA LEU A 81 -8.29 0.86 4.67
C LEU A 81 -8.76 -0.57 4.47
N PHE A 82 -7.85 -1.48 4.09
CA PHE A 82 -8.18 -2.89 3.94
C PHE A 82 -8.68 -3.51 5.25
N PHE A 83 -8.02 -3.21 6.36
CA PHE A 83 -8.42 -3.68 7.69
C PHE A 83 -9.80 -3.14 8.09
N LEU A 84 -10.05 -1.84 7.86
CA LEU A 84 -11.34 -1.22 8.15
C LEU A 84 -12.47 -1.84 7.32
N LEU A 85 -12.25 -2.05 6.01
CA LEU A 85 -13.21 -2.71 5.13
C LEU A 85 -13.43 -4.17 5.50
N PHE A 86 -12.39 -4.86 5.94
CA PHE A 86 -12.48 -6.24 6.43
C PHE A 86 -13.39 -6.31 7.66
N VAL A 87 -13.12 -5.49 8.68
CA VAL A 87 -13.94 -5.39 9.90
C VAL A 87 -15.38 -5.00 9.57
N TYR A 88 -15.58 -4.04 8.66
CA TYR A 88 -16.91 -3.63 8.24
C TYR A 88 -17.70 -4.76 7.56
N ASN A 89 -17.06 -5.55 6.69
CA ASN A 89 -17.71 -6.68 6.03
C ASN A 89 -18.09 -7.77 7.04
N GLU A 90 -17.22 -8.08 8.01
CA GLU A 90 -17.51 -9.06 9.05
C GLU A 90 -18.73 -8.65 9.90
N HIS A 91 -18.86 -7.35 10.22
CA HIS A 91 -20.06 -6.82 10.88
C HIS A 91 -21.32 -6.82 10.01
N LYS A 92 -21.21 -6.81 8.68
CA LYS A 92 -22.37 -6.96 7.79
C LYS A 92 -22.85 -8.40 7.74
N ASP A 93 -21.93 -9.37 7.66
CA ASP A 93 -22.29 -10.79 7.61
C ASP A 93 -22.98 -11.26 8.90
N LEU A 94 -22.58 -10.73 10.05
CA LEU A 94 -23.23 -11.01 11.34
C LEU A 94 -24.67 -10.48 11.38
N ARG A 95 -24.89 -9.21 10.99
CA ARG A 95 -26.25 -8.62 10.94
C ARG A 95 -27.18 -9.35 9.96
N PHE A 96 -26.67 -9.71 8.78
CA PHE A 96 -27.45 -10.45 7.80
C PHE A 96 -27.82 -11.87 8.26
N SER A 97 -27.02 -12.45 9.16
CA SER A 97 -27.32 -13.76 9.75
C SER A 97 -28.39 -13.67 10.84
N GLU A 98 -28.41 -12.60 11.63
CA GLU A 98 -29.48 -12.33 12.61
C GLU A 98 -30.82 -12.06 11.92
N ASP A 99 -30.84 -11.26 10.85
CA ASP A 99 -32.06 -10.94 10.08
C ASP A 99 -32.72 -12.16 9.41
N ARG A 100 -31.96 -13.25 9.17
CA ARG A 100 -32.51 -14.51 8.62
C ARG A 100 -33.10 -15.44 9.68
N LEU A 101 -32.81 -15.20 10.96
CA LEU A 101 -33.24 -16.04 12.07
C LEU A 101 -34.46 -15.47 12.82
N SER A 102 -34.86 -14.23 12.53
CA SER A 102 -36.09 -13.57 13.01
C SER A 102 -37.26 -13.75 12.06
#